data_AF-A0A7J2KLN9-F1
#
_entry.id   AF-A0A7J2KLN9-F1
#
_cell.length_a   1.000
_cell.length_b   1.000
_cell.length_c   1.000
_cell.angle_alpha   90.00
_cell.angle_beta   90.00
_cell.angle_gamma   90.00
#
_symmetry.space_group_name_H-M   'P 1'
#
loop_
_entity.id
_entity.type
_entity.pdbx_description
1 polymer ?
#
loop_
_entity_poly.entity_id
_entity_poly.type
_entity_poly.pdbx_seq_one_letter_code
_entity_poly.pdbx_strand_id
1 'polypeptide(L)'
;MASLVFTAFTLEAYLNHIGAKIFTCWNDLERLSPKEKINVIAEKLSVQVDYGKRPWQIMKKLFGFRNDIAHGKSVEIKSEEVIPLINHTEDIHDSLRTSWEMFCTERKAIKAREDVENIIKTIHKASGIKDDYPFVFGLNFGSATVIE
;
A
#
# COMPACT_ATOMS: atom_id res chain seq x y z
N MET A 1 8.13 -3.23 -9.91
CA MET A 1 7.16 -4.20 -9.33
C MET A 1 7.44 -4.48 -7.86
N ALA A 2 8.63 -4.96 -7.49
CA ALA A 2 8.98 -5.31 -6.10
C ALA A 2 8.65 -4.20 -5.08
N SER A 3 8.95 -2.94 -5.40
CA SER A 3 8.61 -1.78 -4.57
C SER A 3 7.11 -1.71 -4.21
N LEU A 4 6.20 -2.01 -5.14
CA LEU A 4 4.76 -2.04 -4.87
C LEU A 4 4.38 -3.19 -3.93
N VAL A 5 4.96 -4.38 -4.12
CA VAL A 5 4.73 -5.53 -3.24
C VAL A 5 5.21 -5.23 -1.82
N PHE A 6 6.44 -4.73 -1.67
CA PHE A 6 6.97 -4.35 -0.36
C PHE A 6 6.20 -3.18 0.26
N THR A 7 5.68 -2.24 -0.53
CA THR A 7 4.78 -1.20 -0.02
C THR A 7 3.49 -1.78 0.58
N ALA A 8 2.91 -2.81 -0.06
CA ALA A 8 1.74 -3.52 0.50
C ALA A 8 2.09 -4.23 1.81
N PHE A 9 3.22 -4.95 1.84
CA PHE A 9 3.69 -5.63 3.05
C PHE A 9 4.04 -4.65 4.19
N THR A 10 4.62 -3.49 3.89
CA THR A 10 4.87 -2.45 4.88
C THR A 10 3.59 -2.02 5.57
N LEU A 11 2.50 -1.81 4.82
CA LEU A 11 1.23 -1.47 5.44
C LEU A 11 0.67 -2.62 6.27
N GLU A 12 0.68 -3.85 5.75
CA GLU A 12 0.17 -5.02 6.47
C GLU A 12 0.94 -5.29 7.77
N ALA A 13 2.28 -5.20 7.72
CA ALA A 13 3.14 -5.32 8.90
C ALA A 13 2.87 -4.21 9.91
N TYR A 14 2.71 -2.97 9.46
CA TYR A 14 2.34 -1.87 10.36
C TYR A 14 0.98 -2.09 11.01
N LEU A 15 -0.03 -2.55 10.27
CA LEU A 15 -1.36 -2.82 10.82
C LEU A 15 -1.30 -3.93 11.89
N ASN A 16 -0.50 -4.97 11.67
CA ASN A 16 -0.26 -6.01 12.68
C ASN A 16 0.43 -5.45 13.94
N HIS A 17 1.44 -4.62 13.75
CA HIS A 17 2.16 -3.98 14.85
C HIS A 17 1.27 -3.07 15.69
N ILE A 18 0.55 -2.13 15.05
CA ILE A 18 -0.31 -1.19 15.77
C ILE A 18 -1.53 -1.88 16.37
N GLY A 19 -2.09 -2.86 15.65
CA GLY A 19 -3.22 -3.65 16.10
C GLY A 19 -2.94 -4.39 17.40
N ALA A 20 -1.79 -5.06 17.48
CA ALA A 20 -1.35 -5.76 18.70
C ALA A 20 -1.15 -4.82 19.90
N LYS A 21 -0.90 -3.53 19.67
CA LYS A 21 -0.75 -2.54 20.75
C LYS A 21 -2.08 -1.95 21.24
N ILE A 22 -3.09 -1.86 20.37
CA ILE A 22 -4.36 -1.18 20.71
C ILE A 22 -5.52 -2.15 20.98
N PHE A 23 -5.41 -3.43 20.58
CA PHE A 23 -6.40 -4.48 20.84
C PHE A 23 -5.81 -5.60 21.68
N THR A 24 -6.48 -5.95 22.77
CA THR A 24 -6.13 -7.12 23.59
C THR A 24 -6.41 -8.44 22.87
N CYS A 25 -7.45 -8.49 22.04
CA CYS A 25 -7.84 -9.65 21.24
C CYS A 25 -7.25 -9.64 19.82
N TRP A 26 -6.08 -9.02 19.62
CA TRP A 26 -5.52 -8.87 18.26
C TRP A 26 -5.33 -10.21 17.53
N ASN A 27 -4.98 -11.28 18.23
CA ASN A 27 -4.82 -12.62 17.62
C ASN A 27 -6.10 -13.10 16.89
N ASP A 28 -7.28 -12.70 17.36
CA ASP A 28 -8.56 -13.06 16.72
C ASP A 28 -8.81 -12.18 15.47
N LEU A 29 -8.31 -10.94 15.49
CA LEU A 29 -8.47 -9.95 14.42
C LEU A 29 -7.33 -10.00 13.38
N GLU A 30 -6.20 -10.64 13.69
CA GLU A 30 -5.02 -10.65 12.83
C GLU A 30 -5.28 -11.35 11.48
N ARG A 31 -6.25 -12.27 11.43
CA ARG A 31 -6.61 -12.98 10.19
C ARG A 31 -7.49 -12.16 9.24
N LEU A 32 -7.96 -10.99 9.68
CA LEU A 32 -8.72 -10.08 8.84
C LEU A 32 -7.90 -9.62 7.63
N SER A 33 -8.59 -9.32 6.53
CA SER A 33 -7.94 -8.69 5.38
C SER A 33 -7.37 -7.32 5.77
N PRO A 34 -6.35 -6.81 5.05
CA PRO A 34 -5.77 -5.50 5.35
C PRO A 34 -6.78 -4.35 5.37
N LYS A 35 -7.81 -4.41 4.53
CA LYS A 35 -8.91 -3.42 4.53
C LYS A 35 -9.77 -3.52 5.80
N GLU A 36 -10.11 -4.73 6.23
CA GLU A 36 -10.87 -4.97 7.45
C GLU A 36 -10.08 -4.56 8.70
N LYS A 37 -8.78 -4.83 8.73
CA LYS A 37 -7.87 -4.33 9.77
C LYS A 37 -7.90 -2.81 9.88
N ILE A 38 -7.80 -2.09 8.76
CA ILE A 38 -7.93 -0.62 8.75
C ILE A 38 -9.28 -0.19 9.31
N ASN A 39 -10.38 -0.84 8.92
CA ASN A 39 -11.71 -0.45 9.40
C ASN A 39 -11.82 -0.58 10.93
N VAL A 40 -11.43 -1.73 11.50
CA VAL A 40 -11.53 -1.92 12.96
C VAL A 40 -10.58 -1.01 13.73
N ILE A 41 -9.35 -0.81 13.23
CA ILE A 41 -8.39 0.14 13.81
C ILE A 41 -8.92 1.57 13.74
N ALA A 42 -9.45 1.98 12.59
CA ALA A 42 -9.97 3.33 12.38
C ALA A 42 -11.20 3.61 13.25
N GLU A 43 -12.09 2.63 13.40
CA GLU A 43 -13.24 2.72 14.30
C GLU A 43 -12.78 2.88 15.75
N LYS A 44 -11.83 2.07 16.21
CA LYS A 44 -11.26 2.15 17.57
C LYS A 44 -10.59 3.49 17.86
N LEU A 45 -9.97 4.10 16.86
CA LEU A 45 -9.21 5.35 16.97
C LEU A 45 -9.99 6.59 16.50
N SER A 46 -11.27 6.45 16.14
CA SER A 46 -12.10 7.53 15.57
C SER A 46 -11.46 8.22 14.35
N VAL A 47 -10.76 7.46 13.50
CA VAL A 47 -10.16 7.95 12.25
C VAL A 47 -11.18 7.85 11.11
N GLN A 48 -11.37 8.93 10.36
CA GLN A 48 -12.21 8.89 9.17
C GLN A 48 -11.48 8.29 7.97
N VAL A 49 -12.06 7.22 7.44
CA VAL A 49 -11.55 6.50 6.26
C VAL A 49 -12.52 6.68 5.10
N ASP A 50 -12.01 7.23 4.01
CA ASP A 50 -12.75 7.41 2.74
C ASP A 50 -11.98 6.75 1.60
N TYR A 51 -12.37 5.52 1.26
CA TYR A 51 -11.76 4.73 0.18
C TYR A 51 -11.95 5.34 -1.23
N GLY A 52 -12.73 6.41 -1.37
CA GLY A 52 -12.83 7.21 -2.59
C GLY A 52 -11.77 8.31 -2.71
N LYS A 53 -11.02 8.61 -1.64
CA LYS A 53 -10.06 9.72 -1.58
C LYS A 53 -8.66 9.28 -1.19
N ARG A 54 -7.66 10.11 -1.47
CA ARG A 54 -6.31 9.92 -0.93
C ARG A 54 -6.33 10.10 0.59
N PRO A 55 -5.53 9.33 1.35
CA PRO A 55 -4.65 8.26 0.85
C PRO A 55 -5.34 6.89 0.68
N TRP A 56 -6.51 6.68 1.29
CA TRP A 56 -7.18 5.37 1.43
C TRP A 56 -7.55 4.67 0.12
N GLN A 57 -7.78 5.41 -0.96
CA GLN A 57 -8.09 4.84 -2.28
C GLN A 57 -7.02 3.86 -2.80
N ILE A 58 -5.78 3.97 -2.30
CA ILE A 58 -4.68 3.09 -2.72
C ILE A 58 -4.95 1.64 -2.36
N MET A 59 -5.73 1.39 -1.29
CA MET A 59 -5.99 0.06 -0.75
C MET A 59 -6.51 -0.92 -1.79
N LYS A 60 -7.48 -0.49 -2.61
CA LYS A 60 -8.06 -1.35 -3.65
C LYS A 60 -7.03 -1.77 -4.69
N LYS A 61 -6.22 -0.82 -5.16
CA LYS A 61 -5.26 -1.07 -6.25
C LYS A 61 -4.03 -1.82 -5.76
N LEU A 62 -3.50 -1.46 -4.59
CA LEU A 62 -2.27 -2.02 -4.04
C LEU A 62 -2.44 -3.47 -3.58
N PHE A 63 -3.52 -3.79 -2.87
CA PHE A 63 -3.76 -5.16 -2.41
C PHE A 63 -4.34 -6.06 -3.50
N GLY A 64 -5.07 -5.49 -4.48
CA GLY A 64 -5.39 -6.21 -5.72
C GLY A 64 -4.12 -6.65 -6.44
N PHE A 65 -3.22 -5.70 -6.69
CA PHE A 65 -1.91 -5.96 -7.29
C PHE A 65 -1.09 -7.02 -6.53
N ARG A 66 -1.01 -6.92 -5.19
CA ARG A 66 -0.31 -7.91 -4.36
C ARG A 66 -0.92 -9.30 -4.52
N ASN A 67 -2.25 -9.42 -4.55
CA ASN A 67 -2.94 -10.69 -4.69
C ASN A 67 -2.76 -11.29 -6.09
N ASP A 68 -2.78 -10.47 -7.13
CA ASP A 68 -2.54 -10.90 -8.51
C ASP A 68 -1.14 -11.53 -8.64
N ILE A 69 -0.11 -10.87 -8.07
CA ILE A 69 1.25 -11.41 -8.05
C ILE A 69 1.36 -12.67 -7.18
N ALA A 70 0.75 -12.68 -5.99
CA ALA A 70 0.86 -13.80 -5.08
C ALA A 70 0.20 -15.09 -5.61
N HIS A 71 -0.88 -14.95 -6.39
CA HIS A 71 -1.59 -16.10 -6.94
C HIS A 71 -1.10 -16.50 -8.34
N GLY A 72 -0.47 -15.60 -9.10
CA GLY A 72 0.26 -15.92 -10.34
C GLY A 72 -0.54 -16.69 -11.40
N LYS A 73 -1.85 -16.44 -11.50
CA LYS A 73 -2.74 -17.19 -12.40
C LYS A 73 -2.54 -16.73 -13.85
N SER A 74 -2.41 -17.69 -14.77
CA SER A 74 -2.46 -17.42 -16.21
C SER A 74 -3.82 -16.83 -16.59
N VAL A 75 -3.80 -15.82 -17.44
CA VAL A 75 -5.01 -15.16 -17.95
C VAL A 75 -4.89 -14.96 -19.45
N GLU A 76 -6.00 -15.14 -20.17
CA GLU A 76 -6.11 -14.76 -21.58
C GLU A 76 -6.63 -13.33 -21.67
N ILE A 77 -5.92 -12.48 -22.41
CA ILE A 77 -6.34 -11.09 -22.68
C ILE A 77 -6.71 -10.99 -24.15
N LYS A 78 -7.91 -10.48 -24.43
CA LYS A 78 -8.40 -10.22 -25.78
C LYS A 78 -8.52 -8.71 -25.96
N SER A 79 -7.96 -8.18 -27.04
CA SER A 79 -8.22 -6.82 -27.51
C SER A 79 -8.76 -6.89 -28.94
N GLU A 80 -9.67 -5.98 -29.26
CA GLU A 80 -10.14 -5.73 -30.62
C GLU A 80 -9.85 -4.26 -30.92
N GLU A 81 -8.96 -4.00 -31.87
CA GLU A 81 -8.60 -2.64 -32.28
C GLU A 81 -8.80 -2.48 -33.79
N VAL A 82 -9.39 -1.35 -34.19
CA VAL A 82 -9.51 -0.95 -35.59
C VAL A 82 -8.33 -0.06 -35.92
N ILE A 83 -7.34 -0.60 -36.61
CA ILE A 83 -6.14 0.14 -37.03
C ILE A 83 -6.20 0.51 -38.52
N PRO A 84 -5.69 1.69 -38.92
CA PRO A 84 -5.55 2.04 -40.33
C PRO A 84 -4.65 1.03 -41.06
N LEU A 85 -4.96 0.72 -42.32
CA LEU A 85 -4.21 -0.26 -43.11
C LEU A 85 -2.70 0.06 -43.18
N ILE A 86 -2.30 1.34 -43.10
CA ILE A 86 -0.88 1.71 -43.11
C ILE A 86 -0.11 1.26 -41.86
N ASN A 87 -0.81 1.00 -40.75
CA ASN A 87 -0.26 0.56 -39.47
C ASN A 87 -0.43 -0.94 -39.21
N HIS A 88 -0.88 -1.74 -40.20
CA HIS A 88 -1.15 -3.17 -40.04
C HIS A 88 0.06 -4.05 -39.63
N THR A 89 1.26 -3.47 -39.60
CA THR A 89 2.51 -4.13 -39.18
C THR A 89 2.97 -3.72 -37.78
N GLU A 90 2.30 -2.76 -37.13
CA GLU A 90 2.56 -2.43 -35.72
C GLU A 90 2.18 -3.64 -34.86
N ASP A 91 3.08 -4.03 -33.97
CA ASP A 91 2.94 -5.23 -33.14
C ASP A 91 1.86 -5.02 -32.08
N ILE A 92 0.63 -5.47 -32.38
CA ILE A 92 -0.55 -5.35 -31.50
C ILE A 92 -0.32 -6.08 -30.16
N HIS A 93 0.64 -7.01 -30.09
CA HIS A 93 0.94 -7.75 -28.87
C HIS A 93 1.50 -6.89 -27.73
N ASP A 94 2.17 -5.77 -28.04
CA ASP A 94 2.78 -4.90 -27.01
C ASP A 94 1.74 -4.14 -26.16
N SER A 95 0.49 -4.06 -26.61
CA SER A 95 -0.62 -3.37 -25.92
C SER A 95 -1.41 -4.27 -24.96
N LEU A 96 -1.28 -5.60 -25.07
CA LEU A 96 -2.00 -6.56 -24.24
C LEU A 96 -1.34 -6.68 -22.86
N ARG A 97 -1.80 -5.86 -21.92
CA ARG A 97 -1.34 -5.88 -20.53
C ARG A 97 -2.48 -6.13 -19.56
N THR A 98 -2.24 -6.97 -18.58
CA THR A 98 -3.11 -7.14 -17.42
C THR A 98 -3.22 -5.84 -16.62
N SER A 99 -4.24 -5.76 -15.77
CA SER A 99 -4.40 -4.65 -14.83
C SER A 99 -3.18 -4.45 -13.91
N TRP A 100 -2.54 -5.54 -13.48
CA TRP A 100 -1.37 -5.49 -12.58
C TRP A 100 -0.11 -5.04 -13.33
N GLU A 101 0.07 -5.43 -14.60
CA GLU A 101 1.17 -4.93 -15.45
C GLU A 101 1.01 -3.43 -15.73
N MET A 102 -0.20 -2.98 -16.06
CA MET A 102 -0.52 -1.54 -16.19
C MET A 102 -0.37 -0.76 -14.87
N PHE A 103 -0.38 -1.44 -13.73
CA PHE A 103 -0.14 -0.84 -12.43
C PHE A 103 1.37 -0.68 -12.12
N CYS A 104 2.23 -1.45 -12.79
CA CYS A 104 3.68 -1.48 -12.57
C CYS A 104 4.43 -0.32 -13.25
N THR A 105 4.15 0.91 -12.84
CA THR A 105 4.92 2.09 -13.28
C THR A 105 5.60 2.77 -12.10
N GLU A 106 6.73 3.43 -12.35
CA GLU A 106 7.46 4.22 -11.35
C GLU A 106 6.54 5.23 -10.64
N ARG A 107 5.79 6.01 -11.42
CA ARG A 107 4.83 7.00 -10.90
C ARG A 107 3.80 6.37 -9.96
N LYS A 108 3.28 5.19 -10.28
CA LYS A 108 2.32 4.50 -9.41
C LYS A 108 2.98 3.90 -8.17
N ALA A 109 4.23 3.44 -8.27
CA ALA A 109 5.01 2.97 -7.12
C ALA A 109 5.29 4.09 -6.11
N ILE A 110 5.77 5.25 -6.59
CA ILE A 110 6.00 6.44 -5.75
C ILE A 110 4.70 6.86 -5.06
N LYS A 111 3.61 7.00 -5.83
CA LYS A 111 2.32 7.40 -5.28
C LYS A 111 1.76 6.40 -4.27
N ALA A 112 1.93 5.09 -4.52
CA ALA A 112 1.49 4.06 -3.59
C ALA A 112 2.24 4.16 -2.26
N ARG A 113 3.56 4.38 -2.31
CA ARG A 113 4.39 4.58 -1.13
C ARG A 113 3.96 5.81 -0.33
N GLU A 114 3.77 6.95 -0.98
CA GLU A 114 3.27 8.17 -0.32
C GLU A 114 1.92 7.95 0.37
N ASP A 115 0.98 7.29 -0.33
CA ASP A 115 -0.35 7.03 0.22
C ASP A 115 -0.26 6.08 1.44
N VAL A 116 0.57 5.04 1.37
CA VAL A 116 0.82 4.14 2.52
C VAL A 116 1.49 4.87 3.68
N GLU A 117 2.50 5.70 3.43
CA GLU A 117 3.14 6.49 4.48
C GLU A 117 2.14 7.44 5.16
N ASN A 118 1.25 8.07 4.39
CA ASN A 118 0.21 8.93 4.94
C ASN A 118 -0.82 8.16 5.76
N ILE A 119 -1.25 6.98 5.31
CA ILE A 119 -2.14 6.09 6.09
C ILE A 119 -1.50 5.75 7.44
N ILE A 120 -0.24 5.30 7.40
CA ILE A 120 0.53 4.92 8.59
C ILE A 120 0.65 6.10 9.54
N LYS A 121 1.06 7.29 9.05
CA LYS A 121 1.18 8.50 9.88
C LYS A 121 -0.16 8.92 10.49
N THR A 122 -1.26 8.84 9.74
CA THR A 122 -2.60 9.18 10.23
C THR A 122 -3.04 8.25 11.36
N ILE A 123 -2.93 6.93 11.15
CA ILE A 123 -3.29 5.93 12.17
C ILE A 123 -2.38 6.07 13.39
N HIS A 124 -1.07 6.20 13.18
CA HIS A 124 -0.09 6.29 14.25
C HIS A 124 -0.33 7.51 15.13
N LYS A 125 -0.55 8.67 14.52
CA LYS A 125 -0.88 9.90 15.23
C LYS A 125 -2.16 9.75 16.06
N ALA A 126 -3.20 9.12 15.50
CA ALA A 126 -4.46 8.90 16.19
C ALA A 126 -4.35 7.88 17.34
N SER A 127 -3.40 6.95 17.27
CA SER A 127 -3.19 5.93 18.31
C SER A 127 -2.71 6.51 19.65
N GLY A 128 -2.06 7.68 19.64
CA GLY A 128 -1.51 8.32 20.83
C GLY A 128 -0.34 7.57 21.49
N ILE A 129 0.20 6.52 20.83
CA ILE A 129 1.31 5.73 21.36
C ILE A 129 2.59 6.57 21.39
N LYS A 130 3.26 6.57 22.53
CA LYS A 130 4.55 7.23 22.76
C LYS A 130 5.71 6.27 22.49
N ASP A 131 6.88 6.84 22.22
CA ASP A 131 8.14 6.11 22.03
C ASP A 131 8.10 5.08 20.89
N ASP A 132 7.22 5.31 19.92
CA ASP A 132 7.10 4.53 18.70
C ASP A 132 7.04 5.52 17.53
N TYR A 133 7.97 5.39 16.59
CA TYR A 133 8.15 6.35 15.52
C TYR A 133 8.22 5.61 14.18
N PRO A 134 7.12 5.58 13.40
CA PRO A 134 7.14 4.93 12.10
C PRO A 134 8.13 5.66 11.18
N PHE A 135 8.86 4.88 10.38
CA PHE A 135 9.85 5.36 9.39
C PHE A 135 11.09 6.05 9.96
N VAL A 136 11.40 5.88 11.26
CA VAL A 136 12.70 6.30 11.81
C VAL A 136 13.67 5.12 11.73
N PHE A 137 14.81 5.34 11.07
CA PHE A 137 15.89 4.36 10.97
C PHE A 137 17.01 4.74 11.95
N GLY A 138 17.23 3.91 12.97
CA GLY A 138 18.30 4.07 13.95
C GLY A 138 18.00 5.15 15.01
N LEU A 139 18.23 4.81 16.27
CA LEU A 139 18.30 5.77 17.37
C LEU A 139 19.68 6.43 17.32
N ASN A 140 19.75 7.68 16.86
CA ASN A 140 20.98 8.47 16.92
C ASN A 140 20.86 9.47 18.07
N PHE A 141 21.73 9.33 19.06
CA PHE A 141 21.89 10.30 20.14
C PHE A 141 23.12 11.16 19.85
N GLY A 142 22.93 12.47 19.75
CA GLY A 142 24.00 13.45 19.59
C GLY A 142 23.93 14.49 20.70
N SER A 143 25.05 14.75 21.36
CA SER A 143 25.20 15.88 22.28
C SER A 143 26.32 16.79 21.76
N ALA A 144 26.09 18.09 21.76
CA ALA A 144 27.13 19.08 21.51
C ALA A 144 27.26 19.97 22.76
N THR A 145 28.49 20.24 23.17
CA THR A 145 28.80 21.25 24.18
C THR A 145 29.46 22.41 23.46
N VAL A 146 28.84 23.58 23.55
CA VAL A 146 29.42 24.83 23.05
C VAL A 146 30.51 25.26 24.03
N ILE A 147 31.68 25.58 23.50
CA ILE A 147 32.79 26.16 24.27
C ILE A 147 32.86 27.63 23.84
N GLU A 148 32.79 28.54 24.82
CA GLU A 148 33.07 29.97 24.63
C GLU A 148 34.58 30.23 24.48
#